data_AF-A0A1Q3WY20-F1
#
_entry.id   AF-A0A1Q3WY20-F1
#
_cell.length_a   1.000
_cell.length_b   1.000
_cell.length_c   1.000
_cell.angle_alpha   90.00
_cell.angle_beta   90.00
_cell.angle_gamma   90.00
#
_symmetry.space_group_name_H-M   'P 1'
#
loop_
_entity.id
_entity.type
_entity.pdbx_description
1 polymer ?
#
loop_
_entity_poly.entity_id
_entity_poly.type
_entity_poly.pdbx_seq_one_letter_code
_entity_poly.pdbx_strand_id
1 'polypeptide(L)'
;MNIPTRLIVEILLPIISCLFLSNSYAQQGNPPPCTDVQQVTIATDSIKQKILFEFIQNCVKEQWFNTNYDKGIVHLYEFHNSENKLCWILSATIDDIYKNNPPLRFSDFRGDIILVYDADSTGRVVKTTADKAVLNRCLEQIIGDRVFTRPTTRRRWTSDVLPYINRKRNEGNRRFSTGGGGSTLVIFEKDGTYKLSRFG
;
A
#
# COMPACT_ATOMS: atom_id res chain seq x y z
N MET A 1 -52.01 46.81 -16.48
CA MET A 1 -52.54 45.60 -15.81
C MET A 1 -51.39 44.95 -15.06
N ASN A 2 -51.29 45.22 -13.76
CA ASN A 2 -50.18 44.77 -12.92
C ASN A 2 -50.53 43.45 -12.26
N ILE A 3 -49.79 42.41 -12.60
CA ILE A 3 -49.85 41.11 -11.92
C ILE A 3 -49.16 41.28 -10.55
N PRO A 4 -49.79 40.90 -9.44
CA PRO A 4 -49.20 41.13 -8.12
C PRO A 4 -48.01 40.18 -7.90
N THR A 5 -46.84 40.79 -7.73
CA THR A 5 -45.51 40.18 -7.55
C THR A 5 -45.35 39.33 -6.28
N ARG A 6 -46.41 39.11 -5.50
CA ARG A 6 -46.35 38.34 -4.25
C ARG A 6 -46.58 36.84 -4.41
N LEU A 7 -47.13 36.37 -5.53
CA LEU A 7 -47.51 34.96 -5.65
C LEU A 7 -46.41 34.00 -6.16
N ILE A 8 -45.28 34.53 -6.67
CA ILE A 8 -44.20 33.69 -7.23
C ILE A 8 -43.19 33.27 -6.14
N VAL A 9 -43.10 34.03 -5.04
CA VAL A 9 -42.07 33.79 -4.00
C VAL A 9 -42.44 32.65 -3.05
N GLU A 10 -43.73 32.36 -2.84
CA GLU A 10 -44.15 31.33 -1.87
C GLU A 10 -44.20 29.90 -2.42
N ILE A 11 -44.11 29.70 -3.74
CA ILE A 11 -44.13 28.35 -4.34
C ILE A 11 -42.71 27.80 -4.59
N LEU A 12 -41.68 28.66 -4.64
CA LEU A 12 -40.29 28.23 -4.89
C LEU A 12 -39.50 27.91 -3.62
N LEU A 13 -39.92 28.39 -2.44
CA LEU A 13 -39.20 28.15 -1.18
C LEU A 13 -39.21 26.68 -0.67
N PRO A 14 -40.27 25.87 -0.83
CA PRO A 14 -40.25 24.50 -0.31
C PRO A 14 -39.54 23.51 -1.25
N ILE A 15 -39.37 23.82 -2.54
CA ILE A 15 -38.69 22.93 -3.50
C ILE A 15 -37.16 23.00 -3.34
N ILE A 16 -36.62 24.17 -2.99
CA ILE A 16 -35.18 24.35 -2.78
C ILE A 16 -34.74 23.69 -1.46
N SER A 17 -35.59 23.64 -0.43
CA SER A 17 -35.24 22.98 0.85
C SER A 17 -35.15 21.45 0.78
N CYS A 18 -35.83 20.80 -0.18
CA CYS A 18 -35.73 19.34 -0.35
C CYS A 18 -34.47 18.87 -1.10
N LEU A 19 -33.75 19.77 -1.80
CA LEU A 19 -32.53 19.40 -2.52
C LEU A 19 -31.25 19.51 -1.66
N PHE A 20 -31.33 20.09 -0.46
CA PHE A 20 -30.19 20.22 0.45
C PHE A 20 -30.14 19.18 1.57
N LEU A 21 -31.14 18.30 1.69
CA LEU A 21 -31.17 17.25 2.73
C LEU A 21 -30.60 15.89 2.27
N SER A 22 -30.16 15.75 1.02
CA SER A 22 -29.62 14.49 0.49
C SER A 22 -28.11 14.31 0.68
N ASN A 23 -27.39 15.28 1.25
CA ASN A 23 -25.92 15.31 1.24
C ASN A 23 -25.27 15.17 2.62
N SER A 24 -25.72 14.23 3.46
CA SER A 24 -25.02 13.94 4.73
C SER A 24 -25.11 12.47 5.15
N TYR A 25 -24.76 11.56 4.24
CA TYR A 25 -24.21 10.25 4.61
C TYR A 25 -22.93 9.99 3.80
N ALA A 26 -22.06 11.00 3.69
CA ALA A 26 -20.68 10.74 3.29
C ALA A 26 -19.94 10.19 4.51
N GLN A 27 -19.91 8.85 4.59
CA GLN A 27 -18.99 8.01 5.36
C GLN A 27 -18.40 8.67 6.61
N GLN A 28 -19.16 8.65 7.71
CA GLN A 28 -18.57 8.59 9.04
C GLN A 28 -17.72 7.31 9.03
N GLY A 29 -16.40 7.49 8.90
CA GLY A 29 -15.47 6.52 8.31
C GLY A 29 -15.67 5.10 8.80
N ASN A 30 -15.77 4.15 7.88
CA ASN A 30 -15.70 2.74 8.22
C ASN A 30 -14.33 2.52 8.90
N PRO A 31 -14.28 2.25 10.22
CA PRO A 31 -13.01 2.02 10.89
C PRO A 31 -12.32 0.81 10.26
N PRO A 32 -10.98 0.68 10.40
CA PRO A 32 -10.27 -0.51 9.98
C PRO A 32 -11.00 -1.76 10.48
N PRO A 33 -11.11 -2.82 9.67
CA PRO A 33 -11.96 -3.97 9.98
C PRO A 33 -11.49 -4.76 11.21
N CYS A 34 -10.32 -4.43 11.77
CA CYS A 34 -9.66 -5.10 12.88
C CYS A 34 -8.71 -4.13 13.62
N THR A 35 -8.35 -4.49 14.86
CA THR A 35 -7.49 -3.66 15.74
C THR A 35 -6.06 -4.18 15.89
N ASP A 36 -5.77 -5.39 15.42
CA ASP A 36 -4.45 -6.02 15.56
C ASP A 36 -3.36 -5.38 14.68
N VAL A 37 -3.78 -4.65 13.64
CA VAL A 37 -2.90 -3.87 12.76
C VAL A 37 -3.33 -2.42 12.83
N GLN A 38 -2.41 -1.56 13.23
CA GLN A 38 -2.67 -0.15 13.46
C GLN A 38 -2.62 0.64 12.14
N GLN A 39 -3.68 1.41 11.86
CA GLN A 39 -3.62 2.42 10.82
C GLN A 39 -2.76 3.61 11.30
N VAL A 40 -1.78 4.01 10.49
CA VAL A 40 -0.89 5.15 10.77
C VAL A 40 -0.89 6.13 9.62
N THR A 41 -0.68 7.41 9.93
CA THR A 41 -0.47 8.45 8.91
C THR A 41 1.04 8.61 8.67
N ILE A 42 1.54 8.13 7.52
CA ILE A 42 2.98 8.16 7.20
C ILE A 42 3.40 9.42 6.42
N ALA A 43 2.53 9.99 5.60
CA ALA A 43 2.82 11.12 4.72
C ALA A 43 2.25 12.43 5.29
N THR A 44 2.72 12.81 6.48
CA THR A 44 2.20 13.98 7.21
C THR A 44 2.60 15.32 6.57
N ASP A 45 3.76 15.36 5.91
CA ASP A 45 4.27 16.54 5.22
C ASP A 45 4.16 16.42 3.69
N SER A 46 4.15 17.57 3.00
CA SER A 46 3.97 17.63 1.54
C SER A 46 5.09 16.92 0.75
N ILE A 47 6.30 16.83 1.31
CA ILE A 47 7.43 16.16 0.68
C ILE A 47 7.21 14.65 0.69
N LYS A 48 6.89 14.06 1.84
CA LYS A 48 6.53 12.64 1.95
C LYS A 48 5.32 12.28 1.08
N GLN A 49 4.31 13.14 1.05
CA GLN A 49 3.14 12.94 0.17
C GLN A 49 3.54 12.92 -1.30
N LYS A 50 4.38 13.87 -1.73
CA LYS A 50 4.89 13.93 -3.11
C LYS A 50 5.69 12.68 -3.45
N ILE A 51 6.63 12.28 -2.60
CA ILE A 51 7.48 11.10 -2.81
C ILE A 51 6.64 9.84 -2.95
N LEU A 52 5.67 9.63 -2.06
CA LEU A 52 4.81 8.46 -2.07
C LEU A 52 3.90 8.44 -3.32
N PHE A 53 3.32 9.59 -3.66
CA PHE A 53 2.51 9.74 -4.87
C PHE A 53 3.32 9.45 -6.13
N GLU A 54 4.52 10.03 -6.27
CA GLU A 54 5.40 9.80 -7.41
C GLU A 54 5.84 8.33 -7.49
N PHE A 55 6.15 7.69 -6.36
CA PHE A 55 6.49 6.27 -6.32
C PHE A 55 5.33 5.40 -6.85
N ILE A 56 4.11 5.62 -6.35
CA ILE A 56 2.92 4.87 -6.80
C ILE A 56 2.63 5.10 -8.29
N GLN A 57 2.70 6.35 -8.76
CA GLN A 57 2.53 6.66 -10.19
C GLN A 57 3.58 5.93 -11.05
N ASN A 58 4.83 5.85 -10.58
CA ASN A 58 5.85 5.07 -11.26
C ASN A 58 5.54 3.56 -11.23
N CYS A 59 5.01 3.03 -10.13
CA CYS A 59 4.61 1.61 -10.06
C CYS A 59 3.57 1.25 -11.11
N VAL A 60 2.60 2.14 -11.35
CA VAL A 60 1.57 1.97 -12.39
C VAL A 60 2.18 2.11 -13.79
N LYS A 61 2.96 3.18 -14.02
CA LYS A 61 3.55 3.50 -15.32
C LYS A 61 4.53 2.40 -15.80
N GLU A 62 5.38 1.93 -14.90
CA GLU A 62 6.41 0.92 -15.18
C GLU A 62 5.88 -0.52 -15.04
N GLN A 63 4.55 -0.70 -14.87
CA GLN A 63 3.88 -1.99 -14.74
C GLN A 63 4.42 -2.87 -13.60
N TRP A 64 4.90 -2.25 -12.51
CA TRP A 64 5.25 -2.95 -11.27
C TRP A 64 3.99 -3.39 -10.52
N PHE A 65 2.94 -2.58 -10.60
CA PHE A 65 1.57 -3.00 -10.29
C PHE A 65 0.94 -3.64 -11.51
N ASN A 66 0.13 -4.66 -11.26
CA ASN A 66 -0.59 -5.34 -12.31
C ASN A 66 -1.96 -4.67 -12.53
N THR A 67 -2.00 -3.73 -13.47
CA THR A 67 -3.20 -2.96 -13.80
C THR A 67 -4.30 -3.80 -14.46
N ASN A 68 -3.96 -4.93 -15.09
CA ASN A 68 -4.96 -5.82 -15.71
C ASN A 68 -5.84 -6.52 -14.66
N TYR A 69 -5.30 -6.77 -13.47
CA TYR A 69 -6.00 -7.46 -12.38
C TYR A 69 -6.22 -6.56 -11.15
N ASP A 70 -5.90 -5.27 -11.26
CA ASP A 70 -5.91 -4.30 -10.16
C ASP A 70 -5.17 -4.81 -8.91
N LYS A 71 -3.96 -5.34 -9.12
CA LYS A 71 -3.10 -5.88 -8.03
C LYS A 71 -1.87 -5.02 -7.82
N GLY A 72 -1.64 -4.65 -6.57
CA GLY A 72 -0.52 -3.83 -6.16
C GLY A 72 -0.71 -3.26 -4.77
N ILE A 73 0.31 -3.39 -3.94
CA ILE A 73 0.45 -2.69 -2.66
C ILE A 73 1.89 -2.20 -2.53
N VAL A 74 2.12 -1.24 -1.63
CA VAL A 74 3.46 -0.76 -1.31
C VAL A 74 3.91 -1.37 0.01
N HIS A 75 5.13 -1.91 0.05
CA HIS A 75 5.84 -2.15 1.30
C HIS A 75 6.73 -0.94 1.58
N LEU A 76 6.58 -0.33 2.76
CA LEU A 76 7.42 0.75 3.25
C LEU A 76 8.23 0.23 4.44
N TYR A 77 9.55 0.16 4.30
CA TYR A 77 10.46 -0.14 5.40
C TYR A 77 11.02 1.16 5.96
N GLU A 78 10.64 1.47 7.20
CA GLU A 78 11.01 2.69 7.90
C GLU A 78 12.12 2.40 8.91
N PHE A 79 13.20 3.18 8.86
CA PHE A 79 14.33 3.02 9.77
C PHE A 79 15.14 4.31 9.90
N HIS A 80 16.03 4.34 10.89
CA HIS A 80 17.08 5.35 10.99
C HIS A 80 18.43 4.69 10.66
N ASN A 81 19.19 5.29 9.74
CA ASN A 81 20.51 4.76 9.37
C ASN A 81 21.56 5.01 10.47
N SER A 82 22.82 4.62 10.23
CA SER A 82 23.93 4.84 11.17
C SER A 82 24.23 6.31 11.48
N GLU A 83 23.80 7.24 10.64
CA GLU A 83 23.89 8.70 10.84
C GLU A 83 22.64 9.27 11.55
N ASN A 84 21.73 8.41 12.00
CA ASN A 84 20.44 8.76 12.58
C ASN A 84 19.55 9.61 11.64
N LYS A 85 19.65 9.39 10.33
CA LYS A 85 18.75 9.98 9.33
C LYS A 85 17.58 9.04 9.09
N LEU A 86 16.37 9.60 9.03
CA LEU A 86 15.18 8.85 8.64
C LEU A 86 15.35 8.36 7.20
N CYS A 87 15.05 7.09 7.00
CA CYS A 87 15.12 6.43 5.71
C CYS A 87 13.83 5.65 5.45
N TRP A 88 13.35 5.71 4.21
CA TRP A 88 12.28 4.85 3.72
C TRP A 88 12.79 4.01 2.56
N ILE A 89 12.54 2.70 2.59
CA ILE A 89 12.57 1.87 1.39
C ILE A 89 11.14 1.59 0.97
N LEU A 90 10.76 2.10 -0.19
CA LEU A 90 9.48 1.82 -0.84
C LEU A 90 9.67 0.68 -1.83
N SER A 91 8.81 -0.33 -1.79
CA SER A 91 8.89 -1.50 -2.66
C SER A 91 7.51 -1.88 -3.17
N ALA A 92 7.37 -2.05 -4.49
CA ALA A 92 6.13 -2.48 -5.10
C ALA A 92 5.97 -4.00 -4.92
N THR A 93 4.79 -4.44 -4.49
CA THR A 93 4.48 -5.85 -4.28
C THR A 93 3.10 -6.17 -4.85
N ILE A 94 2.99 -7.31 -5.52
CA ILE A 94 1.72 -7.77 -6.12
C ILE A 94 1.23 -9.09 -5.54
N ASP A 95 1.98 -9.70 -4.63
CA ASP A 95 1.67 -11.00 -4.05
C ASP A 95 1.60 -10.94 -2.52
N ASP A 96 1.10 -12.01 -1.90
CA ASP A 96 0.90 -12.09 -0.46
C ASP A 96 2.20 -12.37 0.34
N ILE A 97 3.35 -11.86 -0.12
CA ILE A 97 4.64 -12.02 0.59
C ILE A 97 4.62 -11.48 2.02
N TYR A 98 3.77 -10.50 2.30
CA TYR A 98 3.56 -9.98 3.66
C TYR A 98 3.19 -11.09 4.65
N LYS A 99 2.53 -12.19 4.22
CA LYS A 99 2.11 -13.28 5.11
C LYS A 99 3.28 -14.00 5.79
N ASN A 100 4.49 -13.90 5.23
CA ASN A 100 5.70 -14.49 5.82
C ASN A 100 6.16 -13.75 7.09
N ASN A 101 5.94 -12.44 7.12
CA ASN A 101 6.30 -11.53 8.20
C ASN A 101 5.28 -10.37 8.19
N PRO A 102 4.08 -10.53 8.75
CA PRO A 102 3.06 -9.49 8.66
C PRO A 102 3.45 -8.25 9.48
N PRO A 103 3.26 -7.03 8.96
CA PRO A 103 3.51 -5.80 9.70
C PRO A 103 2.42 -5.55 10.76
N LEU A 104 2.77 -4.73 11.75
CA LEU A 104 1.83 -4.24 12.76
C LEU A 104 1.15 -2.94 12.35
N ARG A 105 1.61 -2.31 11.26
CA ARG A 105 1.18 -0.98 10.82
C ARG A 105 0.81 -0.98 9.35
N PHE A 106 -0.19 -0.19 9.00
CA PHE A 106 -0.54 0.09 7.60
C PHE A 106 -0.97 1.55 7.43
N SER A 107 -0.97 2.04 6.20
CA SER A 107 -1.56 3.32 5.82
C SER A 107 -2.45 3.13 4.60
N ASP A 108 -3.57 3.84 4.58
CA ASP A 108 -4.28 4.15 3.35
C ASP A 108 -3.72 5.49 2.84
N PHE A 109 -3.30 5.53 1.59
CA PHE A 109 -2.92 6.75 0.91
C PHE A 109 -3.64 6.84 -0.43
N ARG A 110 -4.71 7.64 -0.47
CA ARG A 110 -5.51 7.88 -1.69
C ARG A 110 -6.09 6.59 -2.29
N GLY A 111 -6.41 5.60 -1.46
CA GLY A 111 -6.97 4.32 -1.88
C GLY A 111 -5.92 3.24 -2.17
N ASP A 112 -4.63 3.56 -2.10
CA ASP A 112 -3.52 2.60 -2.13
C ASP A 112 -3.17 2.14 -0.72
N ILE A 113 -2.94 0.83 -0.57
CA ILE A 113 -2.52 0.24 0.71
C ILE A 113 -1.00 0.23 0.81
N ILE A 114 -0.49 0.82 1.89
CA ILE A 114 0.92 0.75 2.28
C ILE A 114 1.06 -0.07 3.55
N LEU A 115 1.82 -1.15 3.46
CA LEU A 115 2.25 -1.96 4.58
C LEU A 115 3.53 -1.38 5.16
N VAL A 116 3.49 -1.00 6.45
CA VAL A 116 4.58 -0.26 7.10
C VAL A 116 5.35 -1.20 8.03
N TYR A 117 6.62 -1.38 7.71
CA TYR A 117 7.55 -2.27 8.38
C TYR A 117 8.58 -1.49 9.16
N ASP A 118 8.84 -1.93 10.39
CA ASP A 118 10.05 -1.52 11.10
C ASP A 118 11.25 -2.26 10.49
N ALA A 119 12.32 -1.52 10.24
CA ALA A 119 13.58 -2.06 9.78
C ALA A 119 14.74 -1.64 10.68
N ASP A 120 15.81 -2.45 10.66
CA ASP A 120 17.06 -2.11 11.33
C ASP A 120 17.80 -0.97 10.60
N SER A 121 18.92 -0.52 11.17
CA SER A 121 19.71 0.59 10.60
C SER A 121 20.28 0.33 9.21
N THR A 122 20.22 -0.92 8.72
CA THR A 122 20.63 -1.33 7.38
C THR A 122 19.45 -1.48 6.41
N GLY A 123 18.22 -1.20 6.86
CA GLY A 123 17.01 -1.37 6.07
C GLY A 123 16.50 -2.80 6.00
N ARG A 124 17.01 -3.72 6.84
CA ARG A 124 16.49 -5.08 6.91
C ARG A 124 15.26 -5.13 7.79
N VAL A 125 14.21 -5.76 7.29
CA VAL A 125 12.95 -5.89 8.01
C VAL A 125 13.13 -6.60 9.35
N VAL A 126 12.62 -6.00 10.42
CA VAL A 126 12.55 -6.63 11.74
C VAL A 126 11.43 -7.69 11.71
N LYS A 127 11.72 -8.88 12.23
CA LYS A 127 10.72 -9.95 12.28
C LYS A 127 9.65 -9.62 13.33
N THR A 128 8.38 -9.73 12.96
CA THR A 128 7.28 -9.63 13.90
C THR A 128 7.34 -10.76 14.93
N THR A 129 7.11 -10.40 16.19
CA THR A 129 6.99 -11.34 17.33
C THR A 129 5.53 -11.61 17.69
N ALA A 130 4.59 -10.86 17.11
CA ALA A 130 3.16 -11.05 17.33
C ALA A 130 2.63 -12.30 16.60
N ASP A 131 1.41 -12.71 16.95
CA ASP A 131 0.75 -13.85 16.32
C ASP A 131 0.48 -13.58 14.84
N LYS A 132 1.23 -14.27 13.98
CA LYS A 132 1.14 -14.13 12.53
C LYS A 132 -0.24 -14.51 11.98
N ALA A 133 -0.93 -15.49 12.58
CA ALA A 133 -2.24 -15.92 12.11
C ALA A 133 -3.29 -14.84 12.35
N VAL A 134 -3.22 -14.18 13.51
CA VAL A 134 -4.08 -13.04 13.85
C VAL A 134 -3.81 -11.86 12.92
N LEU A 135 -2.53 -11.46 12.77
CA LEU A 135 -2.17 -10.35 11.89
C LEU A 135 -2.55 -10.62 10.43
N ASN A 136 -2.31 -11.82 9.92
CA ASN A 136 -2.68 -12.16 8.54
C ASN A 136 -4.19 -12.09 8.32
N ARG A 137 -5.01 -12.53 9.28
CA ARG A 137 -6.48 -12.41 9.18
C ARG A 137 -6.91 -10.95 9.12
N CYS A 138 -6.29 -10.10 9.94
CA CYS A 138 -6.56 -8.66 9.95
C CYS A 138 -6.13 -8.00 8.62
N LEU A 139 -4.92 -8.29 8.15
CA LEU A 139 -4.41 -7.79 6.87
C LEU A 139 -5.20 -8.28 5.66
N GLU A 140 -5.74 -9.50 5.68
CA GLU A 140 -6.63 -9.99 4.61
C GLU A 140 -7.90 -9.16 4.48
N GLN A 141 -8.43 -8.61 5.58
CA GLN A 141 -9.59 -7.71 5.53
C GLN A 141 -9.21 -6.31 5.02
N ILE A 142 -8.00 -5.82 5.35
CA ILE A 142 -7.49 -4.50 4.94
C ILE A 142 -7.08 -4.50 3.46
N ILE A 143 -6.32 -5.52 3.05
CA ILE A 143 -5.75 -5.64 1.70
C ILE A 143 -6.80 -6.20 0.73
N GLY A 144 -7.71 -7.04 1.22
CA GLY A 144 -8.72 -7.69 0.38
C GLY A 144 -8.09 -8.49 -0.73
N ASP A 145 -8.54 -8.24 -1.96
CA ASP A 145 -8.04 -8.91 -3.14
C ASP A 145 -6.87 -8.17 -3.82
N ARG A 146 -6.32 -7.09 -3.26
CA ARG A 146 -5.29 -6.24 -3.91
C ARG A 146 -3.95 -6.93 -4.19
N VAL A 147 -3.77 -8.20 -3.81
CA VAL A 147 -2.58 -9.01 -4.14
C VAL A 147 -2.95 -10.42 -4.56
N PHE A 148 -2.08 -11.05 -5.36
CA PHE A 148 -2.17 -12.47 -5.69
C PHE A 148 -1.83 -13.35 -4.48
N THR A 149 -2.58 -14.42 -4.29
CA THR A 149 -2.20 -15.50 -3.36
C THR A 149 -1.08 -16.32 -3.98
N ARG A 150 0.06 -16.44 -3.28
CA ARG A 150 1.14 -17.29 -3.78
C ARG A 150 0.72 -18.76 -3.73
N PRO A 151 1.00 -19.55 -4.77
CA PRO A 151 0.76 -20.98 -4.70
C PRO A 151 1.59 -21.59 -3.56
N THR A 152 0.99 -22.50 -2.79
CA THR A 152 1.73 -23.28 -1.78
C THR A 152 3.00 -23.84 -2.40
N THR A 153 4.14 -23.73 -1.72
CA THR A 153 5.43 -24.23 -2.18
C THR A 153 5.38 -25.76 -2.32
N ARG A 154 4.89 -26.24 -3.46
CA ARG A 154 4.91 -27.65 -3.82
C ARG A 154 6.19 -27.91 -4.58
N ARG A 155 6.87 -29.01 -4.24
CA ARG A 155 7.99 -29.50 -5.04
C ARG A 155 7.47 -29.69 -6.47
N ARG A 156 8.09 -29.01 -7.44
CA ARG A 156 7.74 -29.16 -8.86
C ARG A 156 8.75 -30.10 -9.50
N TRP A 157 8.26 -30.97 -10.37
CA TRP A 157 9.15 -31.75 -11.22
C TRP A 157 9.95 -30.80 -12.11
N THR A 158 11.26 -30.97 -12.15
CA THR A 158 12.16 -30.32 -13.10
C THR A 158 13.27 -31.31 -13.48
N SER A 159 13.75 -31.20 -14.71
CA SER A 159 14.93 -31.92 -15.22
C SER A 159 16.24 -31.26 -14.78
N ASP A 160 16.20 -30.04 -14.24
CA ASP A 160 17.39 -29.26 -13.92
C ASP A 160 18.12 -29.81 -12.67
N VAL A 161 19.45 -29.72 -12.73
CA VAL A 161 20.36 -30.02 -11.62
C VAL A 161 21.14 -28.73 -11.30
N LEU A 162 21.25 -28.39 -10.01
CA LEU A 162 22.02 -27.24 -9.58
C LEU A 162 23.52 -27.52 -9.82
N PRO A 163 24.22 -26.74 -10.67
CA PRO A 163 25.52 -27.11 -11.20
C PRO A 163 26.62 -27.19 -10.13
N TYR A 164 26.50 -26.42 -9.06
CA TYR A 164 27.53 -26.34 -8.00
C TYR A 164 27.38 -27.39 -6.90
N ILE A 165 26.22 -28.04 -6.79
CA ILE A 165 25.94 -29.00 -5.71
C ILE A 165 25.40 -30.35 -6.22
N ASN A 166 25.35 -30.53 -7.56
CA ASN A 166 24.84 -31.71 -8.25
C ASN A 166 23.49 -32.23 -7.69
N ARG A 167 22.64 -31.32 -7.23
CA ARG A 167 21.36 -31.64 -6.60
C ARG A 167 20.25 -31.36 -7.58
N LYS A 168 19.38 -32.36 -7.81
CA LYS A 168 18.16 -32.17 -8.61
C LYS A 168 17.35 -31.03 -8.00
N ARG A 169 17.07 -30.02 -8.82
CA ARG A 169 16.24 -28.90 -8.42
C ARG A 169 14.83 -29.45 -8.15
N ASN A 170 14.16 -28.92 -7.14
CA ASN A 170 12.81 -29.35 -6.74
C ASN A 170 11.80 -28.20 -6.85
N GLU A 171 12.17 -27.12 -7.52
CA GLU A 171 11.34 -25.95 -7.76
C GLU A 171 11.41 -25.56 -9.25
N GLY A 172 10.31 -25.07 -9.79
CA GLY A 172 10.28 -24.54 -11.15
C GLY A 172 10.94 -23.17 -11.24
N ASN A 173 11.20 -22.68 -12.46
CA ASN A 173 11.58 -21.29 -12.68
C ASN A 173 10.48 -20.36 -12.15
N ARG A 174 10.83 -19.49 -11.20
CA ARG A 174 9.94 -18.40 -10.76
C ARG A 174 10.06 -17.30 -11.79
N ARG A 175 9.03 -17.13 -12.61
CA ARG A 175 8.92 -16.04 -13.57
C ARG A 175 8.01 -14.99 -12.95
N PHE A 176 8.52 -13.81 -12.66
CA PHE A 176 7.71 -12.64 -12.32
C PHE A 176 7.26 -11.98 -13.63
N SER A 177 6.37 -12.63 -14.39
CA SER A 177 5.87 -12.10 -15.67
C SER A 177 4.77 -11.06 -15.51
N THR A 178 4.37 -10.77 -14.27
CA THR A 178 3.19 -9.97 -13.91
C THR A 178 3.54 -8.65 -13.23
N GLY A 179 4.82 -8.24 -13.25
CA GLY A 179 5.34 -7.21 -12.34
C GLY A 179 5.80 -7.82 -11.01
N GLY A 180 6.48 -7.03 -10.19
CA GLY A 180 7.25 -7.48 -9.03
C GLY A 180 8.66 -6.92 -9.11
N GLY A 181 8.77 -5.60 -9.09
CA GLY A 181 10.02 -4.91 -9.32
C GLY A 181 9.93 -3.46 -8.87
N GLY A 182 11.09 -2.84 -8.70
CA GLY A 182 11.20 -1.45 -8.31
C GLY A 182 11.15 -1.24 -6.81
N SER A 183 12.29 -0.88 -6.27
CA SER A 183 12.41 -0.33 -4.93
C SER A 183 13.09 1.03 -4.99
N THR A 184 12.75 1.89 -4.05
CA THR A 184 13.32 3.23 -3.93
C THR A 184 13.71 3.48 -2.48
N LEU A 185 14.99 3.80 -2.26
CA LEU A 185 15.48 4.32 -1.00
C LEU A 185 15.35 5.83 -1.02
N VAL A 186 14.75 6.36 0.04
CA VAL A 186 14.62 7.78 0.33
C VAL A 186 15.38 8.03 1.61
N ILE A 187 16.32 8.97 1.60
CA ILE A 187 17.05 9.43 2.79
C ILE A 187 16.62 10.87 3.02
N PHE A 188 16.01 11.13 4.18
CA PHE A 188 15.57 12.47 4.57
C PHE A 188 16.72 13.20 5.28
N GLU A 189 17.05 14.38 4.80
CA GLU A 189 18.03 15.27 5.42
C GLU A 189 17.36 16.17 6.45
N LYS A 190 18.12 16.67 7.43
CA LYS A 190 17.58 17.50 8.53
C LYS A 190 17.06 18.86 8.06
N ASP A 191 17.53 19.33 6.91
CA ASP A 191 17.12 20.59 6.29
C ASP A 191 15.78 20.48 5.51
N GLY A 192 15.15 19.30 5.52
CA GLY A 192 13.91 19.03 4.80
C GLY A 192 14.11 18.59 3.36
N THR A 193 15.35 18.53 2.86
CA THR A 193 15.64 17.92 1.55
C THR A 193 15.69 16.39 1.66
N TYR A 194 15.75 15.73 0.50
CA TYR A 194 15.85 14.27 0.46
C TYR A 194 16.72 13.81 -0.71
N LYS A 195 17.31 12.62 -0.55
CA LYS A 195 18.01 11.90 -1.63
C LYS A 195 17.21 10.67 -2.00
N LEU A 196 17.16 10.38 -3.29
CA LEU A 196 16.42 9.24 -3.83
C LEU A 196 17.38 8.35 -4.61
N SER A 197 17.34 7.04 -4.32
CA SER A 197 18.08 6.02 -5.07
C SER A 197 17.15 4.88 -5.45
N ARG A 198 17.07 4.58 -6.74
CA ARG A 198 16.24 3.48 -7.27
C ARG A 198 17.09 2.23 -7.44
N PHE A 199 16.52 1.08 -7.07
CA PHE A 199 17.14 -0.23 -7.25
C PHE A 199 16.06 -1.28 -7.47
N GLY A 200 16.32 -2.25 -8.35
CA GLY A 200 15.35 -3.28 -8.73
C GLY A 200 15.43 -3.62 -10.19
#